data_AF-A0A9E5YT36-F1
#
_entry.id   AF-A0A9E5YT36-F1
#
_cell.length_a   1.000
_cell.length_b   1.000
_cell.length_c   1.000
_cell.angle_alpha   90.00
_cell.angle_beta   90.00
_cell.angle_gamma   90.00
#
_symmetry.space_group_name_H-M   'P 1'
#
loop_
_entity.id
_entity.type
_entity.pdbx_description
1 polymer ?
#
loop_
_entity_poly.entity_id
_entity_poly.type
_entity_poly.pdbx_seq_one_letter_code
_entity_poly.pdbx_strand_id
1 'polypeptide(L)'
;MEFGSVDASFTNSSLMMVLTVLGVSAFLILGMRKHAHVPGRWQSMAELSYIFIANLVKDTVGNEGRAYFPFIFTVFMFVLFGNLLGMVPYSFTFTSHIVVT
;
A
#
# COMPACT_ATOMS: atom_id res chain seq x y z
N MET A 1 -0.56 7.65 24.66
CA MET A 1 -0.16 8.99 25.11
C MET A 1 -1.36 9.87 24.85
N GLU A 2 -2.04 10.35 25.88
CA GLU A 2 -3.17 11.25 25.71
C GLU A 2 -2.65 12.62 25.24
N PHE A 3 -3.05 13.04 24.04
CA PHE A 3 -2.85 14.40 23.57
C PHE A 3 -4.20 15.13 23.69
N GLY A 4 -4.44 15.77 24.84
CA GLY A 4 -5.72 16.42 25.12
C GLY A 4 -6.87 15.41 25.30
N SER A 5 -8.02 15.64 24.67
CA SER A 5 -9.21 14.75 24.73
C SER A 5 -9.18 13.60 23.72
N VAL A 6 -8.03 13.37 23.07
CA VAL A 6 -7.85 12.33 22.05
C VAL A 6 -6.86 11.30 22.57
N ASP A 7 -7.36 10.07 22.71
CA ASP A 7 -6.59 8.91 23.12
C ASP A 7 -5.67 8.44 21.98
N ALA A 8 -4.54 9.12 21.81
CA ALA A 8 -3.48 8.70 20.87
C ALA A 8 -2.60 7.62 21.52
N SER A 9 -3.22 6.51 21.87
CA SER A 9 -2.52 5.35 22.42
C SER A 9 -1.93 4.52 21.28
N PHE A 10 -0.60 4.42 21.26
CA PHE A 10 0.12 3.64 20.25
C PHE A 10 -0.07 2.15 20.56
N THR A 11 -0.86 1.48 19.73
CA THR A 11 -1.23 0.07 19.86
C THR A 11 -0.45 -0.79 18.86
N ASN A 12 -0.50 -2.11 19.03
CA ASN A 12 0.05 -3.04 18.03
C ASN A 12 -0.55 -2.79 16.63
N SER A 13 -1.82 -2.39 16.55
CA SER A 13 -2.47 -2.00 15.30
C SER A 13 -1.81 -0.79 14.66
N SER A 14 -1.56 0.29 15.43
CA SER A 14 -0.90 1.48 14.88
C SER A 14 0.54 1.21 14.47
N LEU A 15 1.25 0.34 15.20
CA LEU A 15 2.59 -0.09 14.82
C LEU A 15 2.59 -0.82 13.46
N MET A 16 1.68 -1.77 13.26
CA MET A 16 1.58 -2.51 11.99
C MET A 16 1.12 -1.64 10.82
N MET A 17 0.26 -0.66 11.06
CA MET A 17 -0.13 0.31 10.03
C MET A 17 1.06 1.16 9.59
N VAL A 18 1.90 1.64 10.53
CA VAL A 18 3.13 2.37 10.20
C VAL A 18 4.11 1.48 9.43
N LEU A 19 4.28 0.22 9.84
CA LEU A 19 5.13 -0.74 9.11
C LEU A 19 4.63 -0.99 7.68
N THR A 20 3.30 -1.06 7.49
CA THR A 20 2.70 -1.17 6.16
C THR A 20 3.06 0.02 5.28
N VAL A 21 2.89 1.24 5.78
CA VAL A 21 3.22 2.46 5.03
C VAL A 21 4.71 2.51 4.69
N LEU A 22 5.59 2.17 5.65
CA LEU A 22 7.03 2.10 5.42
C LEU A 22 7.38 1.02 4.39
N GLY A 23 6.74 -0.15 4.46
CA GLY A 23 6.95 -1.26 3.52
C GLY A 23 6.53 -0.91 2.10
N VAL A 24 5.35 -0.32 1.91
CA VAL A 24 4.86 0.16 0.62
C VAL A 24 5.78 1.25 0.07
N SER A 25 6.16 2.22 0.90
CA SER A 25 7.05 3.31 0.49
C SER A 25 8.42 2.79 0.10
N ALA A 26 9.01 1.88 0.88
CA ALA A 26 10.28 1.25 0.57
C ALA A 26 10.20 0.45 -0.73
N PHE A 27 9.14 -0.34 -0.92
CA PHE A 27 8.94 -1.13 -2.15
C PHE A 27 8.88 -0.23 -3.39
N LEU A 28 8.09 0.85 -3.35
CA LEU A 28 7.93 1.75 -4.48
C LEU A 28 9.20 2.57 -4.75
N ILE A 29 9.80 3.15 -3.70
CA ILE A 29 11.03 3.96 -3.84
C ILE A 29 12.18 3.09 -4.34
N LEU A 30 12.39 1.90 -3.77
CA LEU A 30 13.48 1.02 -4.19
C LEU A 30 13.22 0.37 -5.55
N GLY A 31 11.96 0.02 -5.84
CA GLY A 31 11.54 -0.54 -7.13
C GLY A 31 11.74 0.45 -8.28
N MET A 32 11.42 1.73 -8.07
CA MET A 32 11.50 2.77 -9.10
C MET A 32 12.86 3.52 -9.13
N ARG A 33 13.78 3.22 -8.22
CA ARG A 33 15.04 3.98 -8.07
C ARG A 33 15.96 3.92 -9.29
N LYS A 34 16.01 2.78 -9.98
CA LYS A 34 16.85 2.60 -11.17
C LYS A 34 15.99 2.77 -12.40
N HIS A 35 16.18 3.86 -13.14
CA HIS A 35 15.66 4.02 -14.50
C HIS A 35 16.53 3.23 -15.48
N ALA A 36 16.60 1.91 -15.32
CA ALA A 36 17.29 1.05 -16.25
C ALA A 36 16.36 0.71 -17.42
N HIS A 37 16.90 0.73 -18.65
CA HIS A 37 16.15 0.36 -19.86
C HIS A 37 15.76 -1.13 -19.87
N VAL A 38 16.56 -1.97 -19.21
CA VAL A 38 16.20 -3.36 -18.89
C VAL A 38 15.81 -3.42 -17.41
N PRO A 39 14.54 -3.69 -17.08
CA PRO A 39 14.07 -3.61 -15.70
C PRO A 39 14.68 -4.75 -14.86
N GLY A 40 15.17 -4.41 -13.68
CA GLY A 40 15.57 -5.39 -12.67
C GLY A 40 14.36 -6.00 -11.96
N ARG A 41 14.54 -7.09 -11.20
CA ARG A 41 13.45 -7.82 -10.52
C ARG A 41 12.49 -6.92 -9.72
N TRP A 42 13.02 -6.00 -8.92
CA TRP A 42 12.22 -5.08 -8.10
C TRP A 42 11.48 -4.02 -8.92
N GLN A 43 12.13 -3.50 -9.97
CA GLN A 43 11.52 -2.58 -10.91
C GLN A 43 10.38 -3.25 -11.67
N SER A 44 10.58 -4.48 -12.16
CA SER A 44 9.52 -5.25 -12.83
C SER A 44 8.31 -5.47 -11.93
N MET A 45 8.51 -5.79 -10.64
CA MET A 45 7.38 -5.96 -9.71
C MET A 45 6.60 -4.65 -9.51
N ALA A 46 7.28 -3.52 -9.37
CA ALA A 46 6.66 -2.20 -9.22
C ALA A 46 5.93 -1.76 -10.52
N GLU A 47 6.54 -1.98 -11.68
CA GLU A 47 5.95 -1.67 -12.98
C GLU A 47 4.72 -2.55 -13.26
N LEU A 48 4.79 -3.85 -12.96
CA LEU A 48 3.65 -4.76 -13.13
C LEU A 48 2.47 -4.35 -12.25
N SER A 49 2.72 -3.96 -10.99
CA SER A 49 1.65 -3.47 -10.11
C SER A 49 1.06 -2.15 -10.60
N TYR A 50 1.88 -1.22 -11.08
CA TYR A 50 1.41 0.02 -11.72
C TYR A 50 0.54 -0.25 -12.95
N ILE A 51 1.02 -1.07 -13.89
CA ILE A 51 0.31 -1.39 -15.13
C ILE A 51 -1.00 -2.12 -14.84
N PHE A 52 -0.98 -3.06 -13.89
CA PHE A 52 -2.18 -3.79 -13.46
C PHE A 52 -3.27 -2.83 -12.96
N ILE A 53 -2.92 -1.91 -12.06
CA ILE A 53 -3.88 -0.94 -11.51
C ILE A 53 -4.32 0.05 -12.60
N ALA A 54 -3.41 0.47 -13.48
CA ALA A 54 -3.74 1.42 -14.56
C ALA A 54 -4.74 0.81 -15.54
N ASN A 55 -4.55 -0.46 -15.91
CA ASN A 55 -5.50 -1.20 -16.75
C ASN A 55 -6.83 -1.39 -16.02
N LEU A 56 -6.81 -1.78 -14.74
CA LEU A 56 -8.03 -1.93 -13.94
C LEU A 56 -8.85 -0.63 -13.90
N VAL A 57 -8.22 0.51 -13.64
CA VAL A 57 -8.89 1.81 -13.61
C VAL A 57 -9.44 2.18 -14.99
N LYS A 58 -8.67 1.92 -16.05
CA LYS A 58 -9.08 2.19 -17.43
C LYS A 58 -10.27 1.31 -17.85
N ASP A 59 -10.27 0.04 -17.48
CA ASP A 59 -11.32 -0.91 -17.88
C ASP A 59 -12.62 -0.68 -17.09
N THR A 60 -12.53 -0.14 -15.87
CA THR A 60 -13.69 0.11 -15.00
C THR A 60 -14.31 1.49 -15.18
N VAL A 61 -13.50 2.55 -15.25
CA VAL A 61 -13.94 3.96 -15.29
C VAL A 61 -13.72 4.59 -16.66
N GLY A 62 -12.89 4.01 -17.52
CA GLY A 62 -12.48 4.61 -18.78
C GLY A 62 -11.37 5.66 -18.61
N ASN A 63 -11.16 6.47 -19.65
CA ASN A 63 -10.06 7.43 -19.69
C ASN A 63 -10.16 8.56 -18.65
N GLU A 64 -11.36 8.83 -18.13
CA GLU A 64 -11.62 9.82 -17.08
C GLU A 64 -11.15 9.35 -15.69
N GLY A 65 -10.93 8.04 -15.51
CA GLY A 65 -10.43 7.45 -14.26
C GLY A 65 -9.01 7.86 -13.88
N ARG A 66 -8.25 8.51 -14.78
CA ARG A 66 -6.86 8.92 -14.54
C ARG A 66 -6.70 9.88 -13.36
N ALA A 67 -7.67 10.74 -13.09
CA ALA A 67 -7.62 11.65 -11.94
C ALA A 67 -7.67 10.89 -10.60
N TYR A 68 -8.36 9.74 -10.57
CA TYR A 68 -8.51 8.90 -9.38
C TYR A 68 -7.41 7.85 -9.25
N PHE A 69 -6.59 7.67 -10.28
CA PHE A 69 -5.54 6.66 -10.30
C PHE A 69 -4.61 6.73 -9.08
N PRO A 70 -4.06 7.89 -8.67
CA PRO A 70 -3.16 7.95 -7.51
C PRO A 70 -3.83 7.46 -6.22
N PHE A 71 -5.10 7.82 -6.02
CA PHE A 71 -5.88 7.40 -4.86
C PHE A 71 -6.12 5.88 -4.86
N ILE A 72 -6.60 5.33 -5.98
CA ILE A 72 -6.86 3.90 -6.14
C ILE A 72 -5.57 3.10 -5.96
N PHE A 73 -4.47 3.58 -6.54
CA PHE A 73 -3.16 2.96 -6.41
C PHE A 73 -2.70 2.90 -4.96
N THR A 74 -2.79 4.00 -4.21
CA THR A 74 -2.39 4.04 -2.80
C THR A 74 -3.24 3.11 -1.94
N VAL A 75 -4.57 3.13 -2.10
CA VAL A 75 -5.47 2.24 -1.34
C VAL A 75 -5.17 0.78 -1.65
N PHE A 76 -5.01 0.43 -2.93
CA PHE A 76 -4.69 -0.92 -3.34
C PHE A 76 -3.38 -1.41 -2.72
N MET A 77 -2.30 -0.62 -2.84
CA MET A 77 -1.00 -0.98 -2.30
C MET A 77 -1.01 -1.11 -0.78
N PHE A 78 -1.74 -0.23 -0.08
CA PHE A 78 -1.89 -0.28 1.36
C PHE A 78 -2.61 -1.56 1.81
N VAL A 79 -3.76 -1.88 1.21
CA VAL A 79 -4.53 -3.09 1.53
C VAL A 79 -3.75 -4.35 1.16
N LEU A 80 -3.07 -4.37 0.01
CA LEU A 80 -2.25 -5.50 -0.43
C LEU A 80 -1.14 -5.80 0.59
N PHE A 81 -0.36 -4.79 0.99
CA PHE A 81 0.72 -4.97 1.96
C PHE A 81 0.19 -5.28 3.36
N GLY A 82 -0.91 -4.63 3.78
CA GLY A 82 -1.56 -4.93 5.06
C GLY A 82 -2.00 -6.40 5.14
N ASN A 83 -2.59 -6.92 4.07
CA ASN A 83 -2.98 -8.33 3.99
C ASN A 83 -1.78 -9.29 3.89
N LEU A 84 -0.73 -8.90 3.16
CA LEU A 84 0.48 -9.72 3.04
C LEU A 84 1.23 -9.82 4.38
N LEU A 85 1.38 -8.70 5.09
CA LEU A 85 1.92 -8.67 6.44
C LEU A 85 1.04 -9.45 7.41
N GLY A 86 -0.27 -9.43 7.22
CA GLY A 86 -1.23 -10.21 8.00
C GLY A 86 -1.07 -11.73 7.90
N MET A 87 -0.51 -12.24 6.80
CA MET A 87 -0.24 -13.68 6.62
C MET A 87 1.05 -14.15 7.31
N VAL A 88 1.89 -13.24 7.81
CA VAL A 88 3.13 -13.60 8.52
C VAL A 88 2.79 -14.11 9.93
N PRO A 89 3.27 -15.30 10.34
CA PRO A 89 3.03 -15.79 11.70
C PRO A 89 3.60 -14.79 12.72
N TYR A 90 2.86 -14.55 13.81
CA TYR A 90 3.10 -13.50 14.82
C TYR A 90 2.78 -12.05 14.40
N SER A 91 2.21 -11.83 13.21
CA SER A 91 1.74 -10.51 12.79
C SER A 91 0.33 -10.19 13.28
N PHE A 92 0.05 -8.91 13.53
CA PHE A 92 -1.27 -8.43 13.92
C PHE A 92 -2.02 -7.91 12.70
N THR A 93 -3.10 -8.59 12.33
CA THR A 93 -3.92 -8.28 11.14
C THR A 93 -4.86 -7.10 11.39
N PHE A 94 -4.36 -5.87 11.25
CA PHE A 94 -5.20 -4.68 11.42
C PHE A 94 -6.33 -4.58 10.39
N THR A 95 -6.20 -5.21 9.21
CA THR A 95 -7.25 -5.27 8.17
C THR A 95 -8.44 -6.16 8.55
N SER A 96 -8.34 -6.95 9.62
CA SER A 96 -9.48 -7.73 10.14
C SER A 96 -10.37 -6.91 11.09
N HIS A 97 -9.92 -5.73 11.51
CA HIS A 97 -10.71 -4.86 12.37
C HIS A 97 -11.72 -4.08 11.53
N ILE A 98 -13.01 -4.28 11.80
CA ILE A 98 -14.10 -3.52 11.12
C ILE A 98 -14.05 -2.01 11.38
N VAL A 99 -13.29 -1.59 12.40
CA VAL A 99 -13.02 -0.17 12.66
C VAL A 99 -12.04 0.41 11.64
N VAL A 100 -11.22 -0.43 11.00
CA VAL A 100 -10.15 -0.04 10.08
C VAL A 100 -10.52 -0.31 8.61
N THR A 101 -11.34 -1.32 8.34
CA THR A 101 -11.77 -1.77 7.00
C THR A 101 -13.11 -1.17 6.61
#